data_AF-A0A8S3DV49-F1
#
_entry.id   AF-A0A8S3DV49-F1
#
_cell.length_a   1.000
_cell.length_b   1.000
_cell.length_c   1.000
_cell.angle_alpha   90.00
_cell.angle_beta   90.00
_cell.angle_gamma   90.00
#
_symmetry.space_group_name_H-M   'P 1'
#
loop_
_entity.id
_entity.type
_entity.pdbx_description
1 polymer ?
#
loop_
_entity_poly.entity_id
_entity_poly.type
_entity_poly.pdbx_seq_one_letter_code
_entity_poly.pdbx_strand_id
1 'polypeptide(L)' 'MVLAGDLHFNPLTDSLTAADGSKFKLQSPHGDTLPANGFDAGVDNYQEPPQDGSSL' A
#
# COMPACT_ATOMS: atom_id res chain seq x y z
N MET A 1 10.20 9.66 6.93
CA MET A 1 9.15 10.58 7.44
C MET A 1 8.09 9.90 8.33
N VAL A 2 7.35 8.85 7.92
CA VAL A 2 6.14 8.43 8.68
C VAL A 2 6.41 7.70 10.00
N LEU A 3 7.31 6.71 10.06
CA LEU A 3 7.63 6.00 11.32
C LEU A 3 8.74 6.67 12.14
N ALA A 4 9.78 7.16 11.47
CA ALA A 4 10.98 7.69 12.14
C ALA A 4 10.93 9.21 12.38
N GLY A 5 10.00 9.94 11.75
CA GLY A 5 9.95 11.41 11.82
C GLY A 5 11.10 12.14 11.09
N ASP A 6 12.11 11.42 10.61
CA ASP A 6 13.29 11.97 9.92
C ASP A 6 13.33 11.55 8.43
N LEU A 7 13.93 12.40 7.60
CA LEU A 7 14.25 12.15 6.20
C LEU A 7 15.57 11.44 6.00
N HIS A 8 16.52 11.59 6.93
CA HIS A 8 17.82 10.94 6.86
C HIS A 8 17.79 9.48 7.34
N PHE A 9 16.67 9.06 7.95
CA PHE A 9 16.51 7.70 8.44
C PHE A 9 16.54 6.68 7.30
N ASN A 10 17.46 5.72 7.40
CA ASN A 10 17.56 4.59 6.49
C ASN A 10 16.93 3.33 7.11
N PRO A 11 15.76 2.86 6.62
CA PRO A 11 15.05 1.70 7.18
C PRO A 11 15.81 0.38 7.09
N LEU A 12 16.86 0.29 6.26
CA LEU A 12 17.65 -0.93 6.08
C LEU A 12 18.73 -1.09 7.16
N THR A 13 19.23 0.02 7.71
CA THR A 13 20.40 0.02 8.59
C THR A 13 20.09 0.52 9.99
N ASP A 14 19.20 1.51 10.08
CA ASP A 14 18.98 2.29 11.28
C ASP A 14 17.96 1.60 12.19
N SER A 15 17.96 1.98 13.46
CA SER A 15 17.11 1.38 14.50
C SER A 15 16.13 2.40 15.04
N LEU A 16 14.93 1.94 15.39
CA LEU A 16 13.90 2.71 16.07
C LEU A 16 13.79 2.26 17.52
N THR A 17 13.34 3.17 18.37
CA THR A 17 13.06 2.88 19.79
C THR A 17 11.56 2.64 19.94
N ALA A 18 11.18 1.49 20.50
CA ALA A 18 9.80 1.18 20.85
C ALA A 18 9.37 1.93 22.12
N ALA A 19 8.07 1.92 22.41
CA ALA A 19 7.50 2.60 23.57
C ALA A 19 8.04 2.11 24.92
N ASP A 20 8.54 0.87 24.96
CA ASP A 20 9.18 0.26 26.13
C ASP A 20 10.68 0.59 26.26
N GLY A 21 11.24 1.39 25.35
CA GLY A 21 12.65 1.77 25.31
C GLY A 21 13.57 0.75 24.61
N SER A 22 13.04 -0.38 24.15
CA SER A 22 13.81 -1.36 23.37
C SER A 22 14.12 -0.82 21.97
N LYS A 23 15.25 -1.26 21.39
CA LYS A 23 15.64 -0.89 20.01
C LYS A 23 15.34 -2.04 19.05
N PHE A 24 14.73 -1.71 17.92
CA PHE A 24 14.45 -2.67 16.86
C PHE A 24 14.78 -2.09 15.49
N LYS A 25 15.01 -2.99 14.51
CA LYS A 25 15.22 -2.63 13.11
C LYS A 25 14.02 -3.05 12.28
N LEU A 26 13.70 -2.27 11.26
CA LEU A 26 12.67 -2.63 10.31
C LEU A 26 13.15 -3.80 9.47
N GLN A 27 12.30 -4.82 9.34
CA GLN A 27 12.51 -5.88 8.36
C GLN A 27 11.92 -5.42 7.03
N SER A 28 12.54 -5.85 5.92
CA SER A 28 11.99 -5.60 4.59
C SER A 28 10.56 -6.15 4.52
N PRO A 29 9.58 -5.35 4.10
CA PRO A 29 8.21 -5.82 3.98
C PRO A 29 8.14 -6.89 2.88
N HIS A 30 7.32 -7.89 3.11
CA HIS A 30 6.93 -8.87 2.10
C HIS A 30 5.43 -8.70 1.81
N GLY A 31 5.06 -8.79 0.54
CA GLY A 31 3.67 -8.81 0.12
C GLY A 31 3.48 -9.87 -0.96
N ASP A 32 2.32 -10.52 -0.96
CA ASP A 32 1.97 -11.44 -2.02
C ASP A 32 1.84 -10.66 -3.35
N THR A 33 2.35 -11.23 -4.44
CA THR A 33 2.31 -10.58 -5.75
C THR A 33 0.90 -10.51 -6.32
N LEU A 34 0.03 -11.45 -5.94
CA LEU A 34 -1.38 -11.48 -6.27
C LEU A 34 -2.17 -11.87 -5.02
N PRO A 35 -3.42 -11.39 -4.88
CA PRO A 35 -4.28 -11.83 -3.80
C PRO A 35 -4.53 -13.35 -3.91
N ALA A 36 -4.23 -14.11 -2.86
CA ALA A 36 -4.39 -15.56 -2.85
C ALA A 36 -5.84 -16.02 -3.14
N ASN A 37 -6.82 -15.19 -2.79
CA ASN A 37 -8.24 -15.45 -2.98
C ASN A 37 -8.84 -14.73 -4.19
N GLY A 38 -8.00 -14.18 -5.08
CA GLY A 38 -8.45 -13.34 -6.19
C GLY A 38 -8.76 -11.89 -5.77
N PHE A 39 -9.06 -11.05 -6.76
CA PHE A 39 -9.41 -9.65 -6.53
C PHE A 39 -10.87 -9.51 -6.11
N ASP A 40 -11.16 -8.58 -5.20
CA ASP A 40 -12.52 -8.14 -4.95
C ASP A 40 -13.04 -7.42 -6.20
N ALA A 41 -14.22 -7.83 -6.69
CA ALA A 41 -14.85 -7.21 -7.86
C ALA A 41 -15.26 -5.76 -7.59
N GLY A 42 -15.42 -5.38 -6.32
CA GLY A 42 -15.78 -4.03 -5.92
C GLY A 42 -17.16 -3.61 -6.46
N VAL A 43 -17.34 -2.29 -6.62
CA VAL A 43 -18.55 -1.71 -7.20
C VAL A 43 -18.37 -1.62 -8.71
N ASP A 44 -19.37 -2.07 -9.45
CA ASP A 44 -19.42 -1.87 -10.89
C ASP A 44 -19.60 -0.38 -11.19
N ASN A 45 -18.51 0.24 -11.66
CA ASN A 45 -18.48 1.64 -12.10
C ASN A 45 -18.31 1.71 -13.62
N TYR A 46 -18.39 0.58 -14.33
CA TYR A 46 -18.32 0.57 -15.78
C TYR A 46 -19.69 0.95 -16.34
N GLN A 47 -19.70 1.97 -17.19
CA GLN A 47 -20.85 2.32 -18.01
C GLN A 47 -20.47 2.09 -19.45
N GLU A 48 -21.13 1.14 -20.10
CA GLU A 48 -20.95 0.92 -21.53
C GLU A 48 -21.43 2.15 -22.33
N PRO A 49 -20.77 2.46 -23.46
CA PRO A 49 -21.25 3.52 -24.33
C PRO A 49 -22.63 3.18 -24.89
N PRO A 50 -23.48 4.18 -25.17
CA PRO A 50 -24.75 3.96 -25.84
C PRO A 50 -24.55 3.23 -27.17
N GLN A 51 -25.39 2.23 -27.44
CA GLN A 51 -25.34 1.44 -28.68
C GLN A 51 -25.56 2.29 -29.94
N ASP A 52 -26.31 3.39 -29.80
CA ASP A 52 -26.47 4.41 -30.83
C ASP A 52 -26.08 5.78 -30.25
N GLY A 53 -25.02 6.37 -30.79
CA GLY A 53 -24.50 7.67 -30.40
C GLY A 53 -25.10 8.84 -31.18
N SER A 54 -26.12 8.61 -32.02
CA SER A 54 -26.73 9.64 -32.87
C SER A 54 -27.38 10.81 -32.11
N SER A 55 -27.56 10.67 -30.80
CA SER A 55 -28.16 11.68 -29.90
C SER A 55 -27.22 12.18 -28.78
N LEU A 56 -25.91 11.83 -28.86
CA LEU A 56 -24.87 12.38 -27.99
C LEU A 56 -24.28 13.70 -28.54
#